data_AF-A0A6G2QVS2-F1
#
_entry.id   AF-A0A6G2QVS2-F1
#
_cell.length_a   1.000
_cell.length_b   1.000
_cell.length_c   1.000
_cell.angle_alpha   90.00
_cell.angle_beta   90.00
_cell.angle_gamma   90.00
#
_symmetry.space_group_name_H-M   'P 1'
#
loop_
_entity.id
_entity.type
_entity.pdbx_description
1 polymer ?
#
loop_
_entity_poly.entity_id
_entity_poly.type
_entity_poly.pdbx_seq_one_letter_code
_entity_poly.pdbx_strand_id
1 'polypeptide(L)'
;MSQLDTRVPAVLLRIDRNPFHHGTLGAVRSLGRAGVEVHVVADADNSPVRRSRYVRRLHPPPRPGASDAEILAALHEVAARVGRPAVLVPMDDATAIAAGRLRAELTPSYLLPDVPAGLPERVADKAELAAVCASAGLPHPTTLIPDSPQRAADDALRLGLPVVAKWSRP
;
A
#
# COMPACT_ATOMS: atom_id res chain seq x y z
N MET A 1 -2.16 1.98 28.87
CA MET A 1 -0.82 1.65 28.30
C MET A 1 -1.00 1.34 26.83
N SER A 2 -0.06 1.75 25.96
CA SER A 2 -0.13 1.45 24.52
C SER A 2 -0.08 -0.06 24.30
N GLN A 3 -0.93 -0.60 23.42
CA GLN A 3 -0.91 -2.02 23.03
C GLN A 3 0.24 -2.34 22.03
N LEU A 4 0.96 -1.33 21.56
CA LEU A 4 2.04 -1.46 20.59
C LEU A 4 3.41 -1.58 21.28
N ASP A 5 4.30 -2.39 20.71
CA ASP A 5 5.72 -2.37 21.08
C ASP A 5 6.39 -1.13 20.49
N THR A 6 6.50 -0.07 21.30
CA THR A 6 7.09 1.21 20.88
C THR A 6 8.60 1.16 20.69
N ARG A 7 9.26 0.02 20.94
CA ARG A 7 10.69 -0.17 20.66
C ARG A 7 10.95 -0.45 19.18
N VAL A 8 9.92 -0.90 18.46
CA VAL A 8 10.00 -1.21 17.03
C VAL A 8 9.51 0.00 16.22
N PRO A 9 10.37 0.64 15.40
CA PRO A 9 9.97 1.74 14.54
C PRO A 9 9.07 1.25 13.39
N ALA A 10 8.30 2.18 12.82
CA ALA A 10 7.51 1.95 11.62
C ALA A 10 8.11 2.73 10.44
N VAL A 11 8.19 2.07 9.28
CA VAL A 11 8.55 2.69 8.00
C VAL A 11 7.31 2.65 7.12
N LEU A 12 6.74 3.82 6.83
CA LEU A 12 5.62 3.94 5.90
C LEU A 12 6.16 4.17 4.50
N LEU A 13 5.78 3.33 3.54
CA LEU A 13 6.23 3.43 2.15
C LEU A 13 5.06 3.81 1.24
N ARG A 14 5.24 4.87 0.44
CA ARG A 14 4.31 5.30 -0.59
C ARG A 14 5.06 5.77 -1.82
N ILE A 15 4.70 5.26 -2.99
CA ILE A 15 5.24 5.66 -4.29
C ILE A 15 4.17 6.37 -5.13
N ASP A 16 2.90 6.08 -4.87
CA ASP A 16 1.78 6.74 -5.53
C ASP A 16 1.80 8.27 -5.32
N ARG A 17 1.52 9.00 -6.41
CA ARG A 17 1.57 10.47 -6.46
C ARG A 17 0.27 11.15 -6.06
N ASN A 18 -0.76 10.43 -5.63
CA ASN A 18 -2.04 11.03 -5.28
C ASN A 18 -1.84 12.14 -4.22
N PRO A 19 -2.11 13.41 -4.55
CA PRO A 19 -1.90 14.52 -3.63
C PRO A 19 -2.89 14.50 -2.46
N PHE A 20 -3.99 13.75 -2.57
CA PHE A 20 -5.05 13.64 -1.56
C PHE A 20 -4.92 12.39 -0.66
N HIS A 21 -3.73 11.78 -0.61
CA HIS A 21 -3.48 10.59 0.21
C HIS A 21 -3.44 10.92 1.72
N HIS A 22 -4.62 11.04 2.32
CA HIS A 22 -4.80 11.32 3.74
C HIS A 22 -4.41 10.14 4.64
N GLY A 23 -4.39 8.92 4.09
CA GLY A 23 -4.03 7.69 4.82
C GLY A 23 -2.63 7.74 5.43
N THR A 24 -1.64 8.32 4.73
CA THR A 24 -0.27 8.45 5.26
C THR A 24 -0.23 9.33 6.50
N LEU A 25 -0.91 10.48 6.47
CA LEU A 25 -0.96 11.36 7.64
C LEU A 25 -1.71 10.72 8.81
N GLY A 26 -2.77 9.97 8.52
CA GLY A 26 -3.51 9.18 9.50
C GLY A 26 -2.60 8.17 10.20
N ALA A 27 -1.89 7.34 9.43
CA ALA A 27 -0.96 6.35 9.96
C ALA A 27 0.15 7.00 10.81
N VAL A 28 0.80 8.04 10.30
CA VAL A 28 1.83 8.81 11.03
C VAL A 28 1.32 9.29 12.39
N ARG A 29 0.13 9.91 12.42
CA ARG A 29 -0.42 10.48 13.65
C ARG A 29 -0.88 9.40 14.63
N SER A 30 -1.49 8.34 14.14
CA SER A 30 -1.94 7.23 14.98
C SER A 30 -0.76 6.52 15.65
N LEU A 31 0.25 6.13 14.87
CA LEU A 31 1.46 5.47 15.37
C LEU A 31 2.25 6.39 16.31
N GLY A 32 2.49 7.64 15.91
CA GLY A 32 3.24 8.58 16.73
C GLY A 32 2.56 8.95 18.05
N ARG A 33 1.22 9.08 18.08
CA ARG A 33 0.46 9.27 19.33
C ARG A 33 0.56 8.06 20.25
N ALA A 34 0.70 6.86 19.68
CA ALA A 34 0.92 5.63 20.42
C ALA A 34 2.38 5.44 20.89
N GLY A 35 3.28 6.38 20.55
CA GLY A 35 4.68 6.38 20.96
C GLY A 35 5.64 5.67 20.00
N VAL A 36 5.16 5.23 18.82
CA VAL A 36 5.99 4.58 17.81
C VAL A 36 6.81 5.62 17.05
N GLU A 37 8.10 5.34 16.85
CA GLU A 37 8.97 6.13 15.98
C GLU A 37 8.60 5.88 14.51
N VAL A 38 8.23 6.94 13.77
CA VAL A 38 7.73 6.82 12.38
C VAL A 38 8.68 7.46 11.37
N HIS A 39 9.14 6.64 10.44
CA HIS A 39 9.84 7.08 9.23
C HIS A 39 8.87 7.00 8.04
N VAL A 40 9.00 7.93 7.11
CA VAL A 40 8.15 7.99 5.93
C VAL A 40 9.00 8.06 4.67
N VAL A 41 8.76 7.14 3.74
CA VAL A 41 9.35 7.06 2.41
C VAL A 41 8.26 7.44 1.42
N ALA A 42 8.15 8.73 1.12
CA ALA A 42 7.10 9.27 0.27
C ALA A 42 7.47 10.65 -0.25
N ASP A 43 6.94 11.03 -1.41
CA ASP A 43 6.93 12.42 -1.83
C ASP A 43 5.98 13.19 -0.90
N ALA A 44 6.52 14.19 -0.21
CA ALA A 44 5.82 14.94 0.82
C ALA A 44 6.01 16.45 0.69
N ASP A 45 6.52 16.95 -0.44
CA ASP A 45 6.87 18.37 -0.59
C ASP A 45 5.66 19.29 -0.41
N ASN A 46 4.49 18.87 -0.91
CA ASN A 46 3.22 19.57 -0.74
C ASN A 46 2.24 18.83 0.20
N SER A 47 2.76 17.93 1.04
CA SER A 47 1.93 17.11 1.92
C SER A 47 1.94 17.61 3.37
N PRO A 48 0.79 17.63 4.08
CA PRO A 48 0.75 17.92 5.50
C PRO A 48 1.56 16.91 6.35
N VAL A 49 1.91 15.74 5.79
CA VAL A 49 2.81 14.76 6.44
C VAL A 49 4.13 15.41 6.83
N ARG A 50 4.72 16.25 5.97
CA ARG A 50 6.01 16.92 6.23
C ARG A 50 5.99 17.84 7.45
N ARG A 51 4.83 18.35 7.83
CA ARG A 51 4.65 19.24 9.00
C ARG A 51 4.25 18.48 10.27
N SER A 52 4.02 17.17 10.19
CA SER A 52 3.60 16.39 11.35
C SER A 52 4.76 16.21 12.32
N ARG A 53 4.58 16.66 13.57
CA ARG A 53 5.52 16.44 14.69
C ARG A 53 5.81 14.96 15.00
N TYR A 54 5.00 14.06 14.46
CA TYR A 54 5.13 12.61 14.65
C TYR A 54 5.99 11.94 13.57
N VAL A 55 6.45 12.67 12.55
CA VAL A 55 7.44 12.16 11.61
C VAL A 55 8.83 12.32 12.21
N ARG A 56 9.54 11.20 12.40
CA ARG A 56 10.95 11.22 12.80
C ARG A 56 11.84 11.67 11.66
N ARG A 57 11.64 11.09 10.48
CA ARG A 57 12.42 11.40 9.27
C ARG A 57 11.62 11.08 8.01
N LEU A 58 11.72 11.99 7.04
CA LEU A 58 11.32 11.75 5.66
C LEU A 58 12.52 11.23 4.87
N HIS A 59 12.27 10.29 3.98
CA HIS A 59 13.23 9.76 3.04
C HIS A 59 12.69 9.91 1.61
N PRO A 60 13.57 10.10 0.60
CA PRO A 60 13.15 10.16 -0.79
C PRO A 60 12.48 8.84 -1.20
N PRO A 61 11.30 8.88 -1.86
CA PRO A 61 10.71 7.67 -2.39
C PRO A 61 11.41 7.22 -3.68
N PRO A 62 11.32 5.93 -4.03
CA PRO A 62 11.44 5.50 -5.41
C PRO A 62 10.47 6.28 -6.33
N ARG A 63 10.79 6.40 -7.61
CA ARG A 63 9.89 7.04 -8.58
C ARG A 63 8.66 6.16 -8.84
N PRO A 64 7.52 6.73 -9.24
CA PRO A 64 6.41 5.93 -9.75
C PRO A 64 6.84 5.04 -10.91
N GLY A 65 6.41 3.78 -10.89
CA GLY A 65 6.85 2.77 -11.85
C GLY A 65 8.27 2.24 -11.62
N ALA A 66 8.91 2.56 -10.49
CA ALA A 66 10.18 1.97 -10.10
C ALA A 66 10.10 0.44 -10.09
N SER A 67 11.17 -0.18 -10.54
CA SER A 67 11.38 -1.62 -10.47
C SER A 67 11.53 -2.12 -9.04
N ASP A 68 11.29 -3.41 -8.81
CA ASP A 68 11.48 -4.06 -7.51
C ASP A 68 12.91 -3.84 -6.97
N ALA A 69 13.92 -3.83 -7.86
CA ALA A 69 15.31 -3.54 -7.49
C ALA A 69 15.53 -2.11 -6.95
N GLU A 70 14.90 -1.11 -7.58
CA GLU A 70 14.97 0.29 -7.13
C GLU A 70 14.24 0.48 -5.79
N ILE A 71 13.09 -0.17 -5.61
CA ILE A 71 12.34 -0.15 -4.35
C ILE A 71 13.18 -0.79 -3.22
N LEU A 72 13.76 -1.97 -3.49
CA LEU A 72 14.60 -2.68 -2.55
C LEU A 72 15.82 -1.85 -2.14
N ALA A 73 16.51 -1.23 -3.10
CA ALA A 73 17.66 -0.37 -2.83
C ALA A 73 17.29 0.81 -1.90
N ALA A 74 16.19 1.51 -2.19
CA ALA A 74 15.72 2.60 -1.35
C ALA A 74 15.40 2.14 0.08
N LEU A 75 14.74 0.98 0.23
CA LEU A 75 14.44 0.41 1.53
C LEU A 75 15.70 -0.03 2.28
N HIS A 76 16.71 -0.60 1.62
CA HIS A 76 17.98 -0.90 2.28
C HIS A 76 18.68 0.34 2.84
N GLU A 77 18.68 1.45 2.11
CA GLU A 77 19.25 2.68 2.65
C GLU A 77 18.46 3.22 3.86
N VAL A 78 17.13 3.07 3.83
CA VAL A 78 16.27 3.46 4.96
C VAL A 78 16.54 2.56 6.16
N ALA A 79 16.62 1.24 5.97
CA ALA A 79 16.96 0.28 7.02
C ALA A 79 18.30 0.61 7.68
N ALA A 80 19.33 0.91 6.89
CA ALA A 80 20.64 1.32 7.41
C ALA A 80 20.56 2.60 8.26
N ARG A 81 19.72 3.57 7.86
CA ARG A 81 19.50 4.81 8.63
C ARG A 81 18.65 4.61 9.89
N VAL A 82 17.73 3.63 9.88
CA VAL A 82 16.93 3.26 11.06
C VAL A 82 17.79 2.47 12.06
N GLY A 83 18.69 1.63 11.58
CA GLY A 83 19.70 0.93 12.39
C GLY A 83 19.15 -0.23 13.23
N ARG A 84 17.88 -0.62 13.04
CA ARG A 84 17.22 -1.73 13.72
C ARG A 84 16.01 -2.22 12.92
N PRO A 85 15.54 -3.46 13.14
CA PRO A 85 14.34 -3.96 12.46
C PRO A 85 13.13 -3.04 12.65
N ALA A 86 12.39 -2.80 11.57
CA ALA A 86 11.22 -1.91 11.55
C ALA A 86 10.00 -2.60 10.93
N VAL A 87 8.79 -2.24 11.36
CA VAL A 87 7.58 -2.67 10.65
C VAL A 87 7.48 -1.89 9.33
N LEU A 88 7.47 -2.59 8.20
CA LEU A 88 7.20 -1.96 6.90
C LEU A 88 5.69 -1.90 6.68
N VAL A 89 5.17 -0.71 6.43
CA VAL A 89 3.75 -0.48 6.15
C VAL A 89 3.62 0.12 4.75
N PRO A 90 3.26 -0.69 3.76
CA PRO A 90 2.86 -0.19 2.45
C PRO A 90 1.61 0.68 2.56
N MET A 91 1.63 1.82 1.88
CA MET A 91 0.53 2.80 1.94
C MET A 91 -0.22 2.91 0.60
N ASP A 92 0.13 2.10 -0.40
CA ASP A 92 -0.55 1.99 -1.69
C ASP A 92 -0.42 0.56 -2.26
N ASP A 93 -1.19 0.23 -3.30
CA ASP A 93 -1.23 -1.13 -3.89
C ASP A 93 0.13 -1.53 -4.47
N ALA A 94 0.82 -0.60 -5.16
CA ALA A 94 2.11 -0.87 -5.79
C ALA A 94 3.18 -1.27 -4.76
N THR A 95 3.23 -0.57 -3.63
CA THR A 95 4.19 -0.85 -2.54
C THR A 95 3.81 -2.10 -1.76
N ALA A 96 2.51 -2.42 -1.66
CA ALA A 96 2.05 -3.66 -1.03
C ALA A 96 2.42 -4.89 -1.86
N ILE A 97 2.24 -4.81 -3.18
CA ILE A 97 2.66 -5.81 -4.16
C ILE A 97 4.18 -6.01 -4.09
N ALA A 98 4.96 -4.92 -4.16
CA ALA A 98 6.41 -4.98 -4.09
C ALA A 98 6.91 -5.61 -2.78
N ALA A 99 6.31 -5.23 -1.64
CA ALA A 99 6.67 -5.82 -0.34
C ALA A 99 6.36 -7.33 -0.25
N GLY A 100 5.31 -7.80 -0.93
CA GLY A 100 5.00 -9.22 -1.05
C GLY A 100 6.04 -9.98 -1.89
N ARG A 101 6.41 -9.43 -3.05
CA ARG A 101 7.42 -10.03 -3.96
C ARG A 101 8.81 -10.06 -3.36
N LEU A 102 9.20 -8.98 -2.69
CA LEU A 102 10.52 -8.77 -2.09
C LEU A 102 10.63 -9.26 -0.65
N ARG A 103 9.69 -10.11 -0.19
CA ARG A 103 9.60 -10.51 1.22
C ARG A 103 10.92 -11.11 1.71
N ALA A 104 11.52 -12.02 0.95
CA ALA A 104 12.75 -12.71 1.35
C ALA A 104 13.90 -11.73 1.58
N GLU A 105 14.06 -10.76 0.68
CA GLU A 105 15.09 -9.74 0.69
C GLU A 105 14.86 -8.68 1.79
N LEU A 106 13.59 -8.39 2.12
CA LEU A 106 13.23 -7.38 3.12
C LEU A 106 13.24 -7.92 4.55
N THR A 107 12.93 -9.20 4.78
CA THR A 107 12.83 -9.80 6.13
C THR A 107 14.05 -9.65 7.05
N PRO A 108 15.31 -9.52 6.57
CA PRO A 108 16.45 -9.23 7.45
C PRO A 108 16.38 -7.86 8.14
N SER A 109 15.70 -6.89 7.52
CA SER A 109 15.62 -5.51 8.02
C SER A 109 14.20 -5.07 8.40
N TYR A 110 13.19 -5.78 7.91
CA TYR A 110 11.79 -5.40 8.05
C TYR A 110 10.93 -6.53 8.58
N LEU A 111 10.04 -6.18 9.50
CA LEU A 111 8.94 -7.03 9.93
C LEU A 111 7.78 -6.85 8.95
N LEU A 112 7.37 -7.96 8.35
CA LEU A 112 6.29 -8.04 7.37
C LEU A 112 5.25 -9.07 7.82
N PRO A 113 3.94 -8.79 7.66
CA PRO A 113 2.91 -9.79 7.95
C PRO A 113 3.12 -11.02 7.07
N ASP A 114 2.77 -12.20 7.58
CA ASP A 114 2.83 -13.43 6.80
C ASP A 114 1.63 -13.52 5.85
N VAL A 115 1.87 -13.09 4.61
CA VAL A 115 0.86 -13.00 3.56
C VAL A 115 1.18 -14.04 2.48
N PRO A 116 0.21 -14.84 2.01
CA PRO A 116 0.42 -15.76 0.91
C PRO A 116 0.98 -15.07 -0.33
N ALA A 117 1.93 -15.72 -1.00
CA ALA A 117 2.55 -15.20 -2.20
C ALA A 117 1.50 -14.88 -3.28
N GLY A 118 1.64 -13.74 -3.95
CA GLY A 118 0.72 -13.28 -4.99
C GLY A 118 -0.61 -12.72 -4.49
N LEU A 119 -0.96 -12.88 -3.20
CA LEU A 119 -2.24 -12.38 -2.68
C LEU A 119 -2.38 -10.85 -2.82
N PRO A 120 -1.36 -10.02 -2.52
CA PRO A 120 -1.45 -8.58 -2.72
C PRO A 120 -1.85 -8.18 -4.16
N GLU A 121 -1.28 -8.83 -5.18
CA GLU A 121 -1.61 -8.61 -6.58
C GLU A 121 -3.07 -8.94 -6.88
N ARG A 122 -3.52 -10.11 -6.39
CA ARG A 122 -4.88 -10.60 -6.62
C ARG A 122 -5.94 -9.72 -5.96
N VAL A 123 -5.67 -9.16 -4.79
CA VAL A 123 -6.63 -8.27 -4.10
C VAL A 123 -6.59 -6.83 -4.59
N ALA A 124 -5.48 -6.41 -5.19
CA ALA A 124 -5.37 -5.11 -5.85
C ALA A 124 -6.16 -5.07 -7.16
N ASP A 125 -6.10 -6.16 -7.96
CA ASP A 125 -6.88 -6.31 -9.18
C ASP A 125 -8.38 -6.47 -8.86
N LYS A 126 -9.22 -5.53 -9.30
CA LYS A 126 -10.67 -5.51 -9.00
C LYS A 126 -11.41 -6.74 -9.54
N ALA A 127 -10.97 -7.28 -10.67
CA ALA A 127 -11.53 -8.50 -11.23
C ALA A 127 -11.21 -9.71 -10.35
N GLU A 128 -9.94 -9.85 -9.97
CA GLU A 128 -9.49 -10.98 -9.17
C GLU A 128 -9.98 -10.89 -7.72
N LEU A 129 -10.11 -9.68 -7.17
CA LEU A 129 -10.70 -9.44 -5.86
C LEU A 129 -12.11 -10.00 -5.76
N ALA A 130 -12.95 -9.85 -6.79
CA ALA A 130 -14.29 -10.44 -6.81
C ALA A 130 -14.23 -11.98 -6.75
N ALA A 131 -13.30 -12.60 -7.49
CA ALA A 131 -13.09 -14.04 -7.43
C ALA A 131 -12.55 -14.50 -6.06
N VAL A 132 -11.65 -13.74 -5.43
CA VAL A 132 -11.16 -13.99 -4.08
C VAL A 132 -12.32 -13.93 -3.07
N CYS A 133 -13.13 -12.88 -3.10
CA CYS A 133 -14.32 -12.75 -2.24
C CYS A 133 -15.28 -13.94 -2.42
N ALA A 134 -15.61 -14.31 -3.67
CA ALA A 134 -16.48 -15.45 -3.96
C ALA A 134 -15.92 -16.75 -3.36
N SER A 135 -14.63 -17.02 -3.54
CA SER A 135 -13.97 -18.22 -2.99
C SER A 135 -13.95 -18.26 -1.46
N ALA A 136 -13.99 -17.09 -0.80
CA ALA A 136 -14.04 -16.96 0.65
C ALA A 136 -15.47 -16.88 1.21
N GLY A 137 -16.51 -16.96 0.37
CA GLY A 137 -17.91 -16.79 0.79
C GLY A 137 -18.25 -15.38 1.27
N LEU A 138 -17.48 -14.37 0.86
CA LEU A 138 -17.69 -12.97 1.23
C LEU A 138 -18.61 -12.27 0.23
N PRO A 139 -19.65 -11.54 0.69
CA PRO A 139 -20.49 -10.73 -0.19
C PRO A 139 -19.67 -9.69 -0.96
N HIS A 140 -19.91 -9.59 -2.27
CA HIS A 140 -19.28 -8.62 -3.15
C HIS A 140 -20.26 -8.19 -4.26
N PRO A 141 -20.11 -7.00 -4.84
CA PRO A 141 -20.95 -6.59 -5.97
C PRO A 141 -20.67 -7.47 -7.20
N THR A 142 -21.70 -7.67 -8.03
CA THR A 142 -21.52 -8.26 -9.36
C THR A 142 -20.49 -7.43 -10.13
N THR A 143 -19.41 -8.08 -10.55
CA THR A 143 -18.30 -7.45 -11.25
C THR A 143 -18.17 -8.11 -12.62
N LEU A 144 -18.19 -7.29 -13.67
CA LEU A 144 -18.07 -7.73 -15.06
C LEU A 144 -16.83 -7.08 -15.69
N ILE A 145 -16.17 -7.81 -16.59
CA ILE A 145 -14.93 -7.38 -17.24
C ILE A 145 -15.21 -7.30 -18.74
N PRO A 146 -15.75 -6.17 -19.23
CA PRO A 146 -16.00 -6.00 -20.65
C PRO A 146 -14.66 -5.90 -21.40
N ASP A 147 -14.58 -6.53 -22.56
CA ASP A 147 -13.43 -6.53 -23.46
C ASP A 147 -13.55 -5.52 -24.62
N SER A 148 -14.69 -4.83 -24.70
CA SER A 148 -15.01 -3.87 -25.75
C SER A 148 -16.00 -2.80 -25.26
N PRO A 149 -16.03 -1.61 -25.90
CA PRO A 149 -17.01 -0.58 -25.57
C PRO A 149 -18.47 -1.04 -25.72
N GLN A 150 -18.76 -1.83 -26.75
CA GLN A 150 -20.09 -2.40 -26.98
C GLN A 150 -20.48 -3.34 -25.85
N ARG A 151 -19.59 -4.26 -25.46
CA ARG A 151 -19.84 -5.18 -24.36
C ARG A 151 -20.05 -4.43 -23.04
N ALA A 152 -19.28 -3.36 -22.80
CA ALA A 152 -19.46 -2.53 -21.62
C ALA A 152 -20.85 -1.86 -21.56
N ALA A 153 -21.38 -1.40 -22.70
CA ALA A 153 -22.72 -0.83 -22.79
C ALA A 153 -23.81 -1.88 -22.53
N ASP A 154 -23.69 -3.06 -23.14
CA ASP A 154 -24.64 -4.17 -22.93
C ASP A 154 -24.65 -4.65 -21.47
N ASP A 155 -23.47 -4.78 -20.88
CA ASP A 155 -23.32 -5.18 -19.48
C ASP A 155 -23.89 -4.11 -18.53
N ALA A 156 -23.72 -2.82 -18.82
CA ALA A 156 -24.32 -1.72 -18.04
C ALA A 156 -25.86 -1.74 -18.11
N LEU A 157 -26.44 -2.00 -19.28
CA LEU A 157 -27.89 -2.16 -19.44
C LEU A 157 -28.41 -3.37 -18.66
N ARG A 158 -27.68 -4.50 -18.70
CA ARG A 158 -28.04 -5.72 -17.97
C ARG A 158 -27.98 -5.54 -16.46
N LEU A 159 -26.99 -4.81 -15.95
CA LEU A 159 -26.83 -4.55 -14.52
C LEU A 159 -27.85 -3.52 -13.99
N GLY A 160 -28.33 -2.63 -14.85
CA GLY A 160 -29.19 -1.51 -14.46
C GLY A 160 -28.38 -0.34 -13.87
N LEU A 161 -28.76 0.88 -14.23
CA LEU A 161 -28.08 2.09 -13.78
C LEU A 161 -28.56 2.53 -12.38
N PRO A 162 -27.67 3.12 -11.55
CA PRO A 162 -26.28 3.50 -11.86
C PRO A 162 -25.27 2.36 -11.72
N VAL A 163 -24.23 2.37 -12.57
CA VAL A 163 -23.05 1.49 -12.47
C VAL A 163 -21.77 2.30 -12.28
N VAL A 164 -20.70 1.66 -11.81
CA VAL A 164 -19.38 2.27 -11.62
C VAL A 164 -18.34 1.55 -12.47
N ALA A 165 -17.74 2.27 -13.43
CA ALA A 165 -16.60 1.77 -14.20
C ALA A 165 -15.29 2.10 -13.48
N LYS A 166 -14.37 1.13 -13.43
CA LYS A 166 -13.02 1.28 -12.85
C LYS A 166 -11.99 0.52 -13.68
N TRP A 167 -10.77 1.03 -13.70
CA TRP A 167 -9.62 0.24 -14.14
C TRP A 167 -9.47 -0.97 -13.21
N SER A 168 -9.24 -2.15 -13.79
CA SER A 168 -9.14 -3.38 -12.99
C SER A 168 -7.88 -3.39 -12.16
N ARG A 169 -6.76 -3.00 -12.78
CA ARG A 169 -5.44 -2.99 -12.15
C ARG A 169 -5.06 -1.59 -11.71
N PRO A 170 -4.33 -1.45 -10.59
CA PRO A 170 -3.72 -0.19 -10.17
C PRO A 170 -2.66 0.30 -11.16
#